data_AF-A0AAD7WHB3-F1
#
_entry.id   AF-A0AAD7WHB3-F1
#
_cell.length_a   1.000
_cell.length_b   1.000
_cell.length_c   1.000
_cell.angle_alpha   90.00
_cell.angle_beta   90.00
_cell.angle_gamma   90.00
#
_symmetry.space_group_name_H-M   'P 1'
#
loop_
_entity.id
_entity.type
_entity.pdbx_description
1 polymer ?
#
loop_
_entity_poly.entity_id
_entity_poly.type
_entity_poly.pdbx_seq_one_letter_code
_entity_poly.pdbx_strand_id
1 'polypeptide(L)'
;MYRVTDLFSPRMVSFSLISFGANLLFKSVGLFSNASIVRCTSAVVVCKSFSSTSAQHPKRPLTGYMRFVKHQRPLVVRQHPDLKVVDVVRKIALYWRTMSPEQKRPFEEASLADQAQYKVEKVRYQSQLTPAQSAALKEERRQKMAKRKATRKRRELTLLGKPKRAKSAVNIFMAEHFDEARGTTMPEKMISILDDWKKLYLSQKQVYIQLAEDDKIRYKTEMKSWEEHMIEIGREDVC
;
A
#
# COMPACT_ATOMS: atom_id res chain seq x y z
N MET A 1 -12.70 40.70 -64.27
CA MET A 1 -11.77 39.62 -64.63
C MET A 1 -12.14 38.39 -63.80
N TYR A 2 -12.47 37.29 -64.49
CA TYR A 2 -12.57 35.86 -64.08
C TYR A 2 -12.98 35.57 -62.61
N ARG A 3 -14.23 35.17 -62.27
CA ARG A 3 -14.96 33.89 -62.55
C ARG A 3 -14.09 32.70 -62.09
N VAL A 4 -14.49 31.88 -61.11
CA VAL A 4 -15.28 30.65 -61.30
C VAL A 4 -15.30 29.85 -59.96
N THR A 5 -16.53 29.59 -59.43
CA THR A 5 -17.07 28.32 -58.84
C THR A 5 -16.32 27.60 -57.70
N ASP A 6 -16.91 26.85 -56.76
CA ASP A 6 -18.27 26.38 -56.48
C ASP A 6 -18.26 25.63 -55.13
N LEU A 7 -19.44 25.55 -54.50
CA LEU A 7 -20.02 24.39 -53.80
C LEU A 7 -19.21 23.67 -52.69
N PHE A 8 -19.69 23.76 -51.43
CA PHE A 8 -20.36 22.65 -50.74
C PHE A 8 -20.90 23.06 -49.35
N SER A 9 -22.17 22.72 -49.10
CA SER A 9 -22.89 22.68 -47.79
C SER A 9 -22.40 21.47 -46.95
N PRO A 10 -22.91 21.10 -45.73
CA PRO A 10 -24.03 21.65 -44.96
C PRO A 10 -23.90 21.71 -43.41
N ARG A 11 -24.80 22.51 -42.83
CA ARG A 11 -25.63 22.30 -41.61
C ARG A 11 -25.07 21.44 -40.45
N MET A 12 -24.71 22.13 -39.38
CA MET A 12 -24.75 21.59 -38.00
C MET A 12 -26.20 21.57 -37.49
N VAL A 13 -26.78 20.39 -37.24
CA VAL A 13 -27.82 20.17 -36.22
C VAL A 13 -27.91 18.69 -35.83
N SER A 14 -27.81 18.36 -34.53
CA SER A 14 -28.62 17.35 -33.82
C SER A 14 -28.26 17.42 -32.31
N PHE A 15 -29.10 17.95 -31.40
CA PHE A 15 -30.23 17.29 -30.71
C PHE A 15 -29.82 15.92 -30.10
N SER A 16 -29.95 15.63 -28.79
CA SER A 16 -31.03 15.94 -27.85
C SER A 16 -30.63 15.72 -26.38
N LEU A 17 -31.19 16.57 -25.51
CA LEU A 17 -31.38 16.41 -24.06
C LEU A 17 -32.55 15.47 -23.76
N ILE A 18 -32.38 14.46 -22.91
CA ILE A 18 -33.42 13.71 -22.17
C ILE A 18 -32.71 13.06 -20.96
N SER A 19 -33.16 13.00 -19.71
CA SER A 19 -34.25 13.55 -18.91
C SER A 19 -33.84 13.34 -17.45
N PHE A 20 -34.13 14.31 -16.58
CA PHE A 20 -34.12 14.12 -15.12
C PHE A 20 -35.27 13.16 -14.73
N GLY A 21 -35.00 12.24 -13.81
CA GLY A 21 -36.01 11.34 -13.23
C GLY A 21 -35.79 11.27 -11.73
N ALA A 22 -36.51 12.13 -11.00
CA ALA A 22 -36.59 12.11 -9.55
C ALA A 22 -37.49 10.96 -9.10
N ASN A 23 -36.97 10.08 -8.23
CA ASN A 23 -37.80 9.15 -7.47
C ASN A 23 -37.66 9.48 -5.99
N LEU A 24 -38.71 10.13 -5.48
CA LEU A 24 -38.94 10.46 -4.10
C LEU A 24 -40.06 9.53 -3.62
N LEU A 25 -39.75 8.53 -2.81
CA LEU A 25 -40.77 7.86 -2.02
C LEU A 25 -40.31 7.62 -0.57
N PHE A 26 -41.25 7.99 0.27
CA PHE A 26 -41.28 8.15 1.71
C PHE A 26 -41.54 6.81 2.42
N LYS A 27 -41.41 6.83 3.76
CA LYS A 27 -41.75 5.81 4.79
C LYS A 27 -40.50 5.15 5.39
N SER A 28 -40.29 5.08 6.71
CA SER A 28 -41.15 5.39 7.85
C SER A 28 -40.30 5.58 9.11
N VAL A 29 -40.71 6.52 9.96
CA VAL A 29 -40.25 6.73 11.34
C VAL A 29 -40.70 5.56 12.20
N GLY A 30 -39.77 4.93 12.92
CA GLY A 30 -40.04 3.93 13.95
C GLY A 30 -39.32 4.32 15.25
N LEU A 31 -40.03 5.03 16.12
CA LEU A 31 -39.67 5.32 17.50
C LEU A 31 -40.01 4.10 18.38
N PHE A 32 -39.01 3.45 18.97
CA PHE A 32 -39.14 2.66 20.21
C PHE A 32 -37.83 2.82 20.99
N SER A 33 -37.82 3.70 21.99
CA SER A 33 -38.05 3.38 23.42
C SER A 33 -36.77 2.95 24.12
N ASN A 34 -36.25 3.87 24.94
CA ASN A 34 -35.16 3.69 25.88
C ASN A 34 -35.52 2.63 26.93
N ALA A 35 -34.64 1.64 27.12
CA ALA A 35 -34.51 0.92 28.37
C ALA A 35 -33.05 0.49 28.55
N SER A 36 -32.34 1.20 29.42
CA SER A 36 -31.02 0.84 29.89
C SER A 36 -31.10 -0.41 30.76
N ILE A 37 -30.49 -1.51 30.32
CA ILE A 37 -30.08 -2.58 31.22
C ILE A 37 -28.56 -2.72 31.11
N VAL A 38 -27.90 -2.13 32.10
CA VAL A 38 -26.50 -2.36 32.41
C VAL A 38 -26.34 -3.82 32.82
N ARG A 39 -25.72 -4.63 31.97
CA ARG A 39 -25.05 -5.86 32.40
C ARG A 39 -23.55 -5.65 32.35
N CYS A 40 -23.01 -5.20 33.48
CA CYS A 40 -21.61 -5.39 33.82
C CYS A 40 -21.38 -6.89 34.06
N THR A 41 -20.75 -7.57 33.11
CA THR A 41 -20.04 -8.82 33.38
C THR A 41 -18.63 -8.64 32.88
N SER A 42 -17.69 -8.64 33.82
CA SER A 42 -16.26 -8.53 33.60
C SER A 42 -15.79 -9.59 32.60
N ALA A 43 -15.65 -9.20 31.34
CA ALA A 43 -14.87 -9.97 30.39
C ALA A 43 -13.42 -9.83 30.80
N VAL A 44 -12.89 -10.86 31.47
CA VAL A 44 -11.44 -11.05 31.58
C VAL A 44 -10.92 -11.16 30.16
N VAL A 45 -10.42 -10.05 29.62
CA VAL A 45 -9.75 -10.04 28.33
C VAL A 45 -8.41 -10.73 28.53
N VAL A 46 -8.44 -12.07 28.47
CA VAL A 46 -7.26 -12.84 28.11
C VAL A 46 -6.94 -12.41 26.68
N CYS A 47 -6.01 -11.46 26.56
CA CYS A 47 -5.41 -11.08 25.28
C CYS A 47 -4.68 -12.31 24.72
N LYS A 48 -5.39 -13.21 24.06
CA LYS A 48 -4.81 -14.24 23.20
C LYS A 48 -4.21 -13.52 21.99
N SER A 49 -2.95 -13.12 22.14
CA SER A 49 -2.17 -12.56 21.05
C SER A 49 -1.98 -13.64 19.98
N PHE A 50 -2.52 -13.40 18.78
CA PHE A 50 -2.21 -14.20 17.60
C PHE A 50 -0.69 -14.15 17.34
N SER A 51 0.00 -15.23 17.71
CA SER A 51 1.41 -15.42 17.42
C SER A 51 1.56 -16.27 16.17
N SER A 52 1.73 -15.62 15.02
CA SER A 52 2.36 -16.25 13.86
C SER A 52 3.80 -16.60 14.24
N THR A 53 4.11 -17.90 14.37
CA THR A 53 5.46 -18.53 14.33
C THR A 53 6.61 -17.79 15.04
N SER A 54 6.33 -17.06 16.12
CA SER A 54 7.30 -16.24 16.86
C SER A 54 7.34 -16.53 18.36
N ALA A 55 6.73 -17.62 18.79
CA ALA A 55 6.58 -17.96 20.21
C ALA A 55 7.93 -18.20 20.94
N GLN A 56 9.05 -18.36 20.22
CA GLN A 56 10.35 -18.61 20.84
C GLN A 56 11.30 -17.40 20.83
N HIS A 57 11.20 -16.46 19.88
CA HIS A 57 12.14 -15.34 19.81
C HIS A 57 11.67 -14.16 20.67
N PRO A 58 12.40 -13.77 21.75
CA PRO A 58 12.01 -12.66 22.60
C PRO A 58 11.98 -11.36 21.80
N LYS A 59 10.87 -10.62 21.90
CA LYS A 59 10.68 -9.34 21.19
C LYS A 59 11.27 -8.22 22.02
N ARG A 60 11.83 -7.20 21.35
CA ARG A 60 12.33 -6.01 22.04
C ARG A 60 11.16 -5.33 22.79
N PRO A 61 11.34 -4.93 24.05
CA PRO A 61 10.29 -4.28 24.81
C PRO A 61 10.02 -2.86 24.29
N LEU A 62 8.88 -2.30 24.67
CA LEU A 62 8.51 -0.94 24.29
C LEU A 62 9.34 0.05 25.11
N THR A 63 9.79 1.12 24.46
CA THR A 63 10.38 2.27 25.16
C THR A 63 9.32 3.00 25.99
N GLY A 64 9.73 3.81 26.97
CA GLY A 64 8.79 4.59 27.80
C GLY A 64 7.79 5.41 26.98
N TYR A 65 8.27 6.11 25.95
CA TYR A 65 7.40 6.82 25.02
C TYR A 65 6.44 5.89 24.24
N MET A 66 6.89 4.74 23.74
CA MET A 66 6.01 3.82 23.01
C MET A 66 4.98 3.16 23.93
N ARG A 67 5.33 2.92 25.19
CA ARG A 67 4.41 2.47 26.23
C ARG A 67 3.34 3.54 26.49
N PHE A 68 3.73 4.80 26.57
CA PHE A 68 2.80 5.92 26.68
C PHE A 68 1.88 6.03 25.46
N VAL A 69 2.42 5.96 24.24
CA VAL A 69 1.63 5.96 22.99
C VAL A 69 0.62 4.82 22.98
N LYS A 70 1.02 3.61 23.41
CA LYS A 70 0.12 2.46 23.50
C LYS A 70 -1.05 2.72 24.45
N HIS A 71 -0.81 3.40 25.56
CA HIS A 71 -1.86 3.77 26.53
C HIS A 71 -2.75 4.92 26.03
N GLN A 72 -2.17 5.97 25.46
CA GLN A 72 -2.89 7.19 25.09
C GLN A 72 -3.62 7.10 23.74
N ARG A 73 -3.10 6.34 22.78
CA ARG A 73 -3.70 6.20 21.45
C ARG A 73 -5.20 5.86 21.47
N PRO A 74 -5.69 4.84 22.20
CA PRO A 74 -7.12 4.54 22.23
C PRO A 74 -7.96 5.66 22.84
N LEU A 75 -7.42 6.42 23.81
CA LEU A 75 -8.13 7.55 24.43
C LEU A 75 -8.29 8.70 23.44
N VAL A 76 -7.21 9.07 22.75
CA VAL A 76 -7.23 10.16 21.78
C VAL A 76 -8.07 9.80 20.54
N VAL A 77 -8.05 8.55 20.09
CA VAL A 77 -8.94 8.08 19.01
C VAL A 77 -10.41 8.17 19.42
N ARG A 78 -10.75 7.83 20.67
CA ARG A 78 -12.13 7.94 21.16
C ARG A 78 -12.60 9.39 21.26
N GLN A 79 -11.71 10.30 21.66
CA GLN A 79 -12.01 11.73 21.73
C GLN A 79 -12.07 12.39 20.35
N HIS A 80 -11.37 11.83 19.37
CA HIS A 80 -11.25 12.36 18.02
C HIS A 80 -11.38 11.24 16.96
N PRO A 81 -12.59 10.69 16.76
CA PRO A 81 -12.80 9.58 15.84
C PRO A 81 -12.48 9.94 14.38
N ASP A 82 -12.62 11.22 14.01
CA ASP A 82 -12.41 11.70 12.64
C ASP A 82 -10.94 11.97 12.31
N LEU A 83 -10.05 12.01 13.31
CA LEU A 83 -8.63 12.28 13.08
C LEU A 83 -7.93 11.08 12.45
N LYS A 84 -7.08 11.36 11.47
CA LYS A 84 -6.18 10.35 10.91
C LYS A 84 -5.21 9.89 11.99
N VAL A 85 -4.84 8.61 11.93
CA VAL A 85 -3.92 8.00 12.91
C VAL A 85 -2.60 8.78 13.05
N VAL A 86 -2.11 9.38 11.95
CA VAL A 86 -0.88 10.20 11.96
C VAL A 86 -1.04 11.43 12.85
N ASP A 87 -2.19 12.10 12.78
CA ASP A 87 -2.46 13.32 13.55
C ASP A 87 -2.69 12.99 15.03
N VAL A 88 -3.35 11.86 15.31
CA VAL A 88 -3.48 11.30 16.68
C VAL A 88 -2.10 11.07 17.30
N VAL A 89 -1.20 10.39 16.59
CA VAL A 89 0.16 10.13 17.09
C VAL A 89 0.94 11.43 17.26
N ARG A 90 0.78 12.41 16.35
CA ARG A 90 1.41 13.73 16.48
C ARG A 90 0.94 14.46 17.73
N LYS A 91 -0.35 14.41 18.05
CA LYS A 91 -0.93 15.00 19.27
C LYS A 91 -0.37 14.36 20.54
N ILE A 92 -0.25 13.02 20.56
CA ILE A 92 0.35 12.28 21.69
C ILE A 92 1.83 12.63 21.84
N ALA A 93 2.56 12.74 20.72
CA ALA A 93 3.98 13.13 20.73
C ALA A 93 4.18 14.52 21.34
N LEU A 94 3.30 15.47 21.00
CA LEU A 94 3.31 16.81 21.59
C LEU A 94 3.05 16.75 23.10
N TYR A 95 2.03 16.02 23.52
CA TYR A 95 1.69 15.87 24.94
C TYR A 95 2.83 15.24 25.75
N TRP A 96 3.48 14.20 25.21
CA TRP A 96 4.68 13.61 25.83
C TRP A 96 5.81 14.63 25.98
N ARG A 97 6.05 15.50 24.99
CA ARG A 97 7.11 16.53 25.10
C ARG A 97 6.83 17.50 26.23
N THR A 98 5.58 17.90 26.42
CA THR A 98 5.15 18.86 27.47
C THR A 98 5.06 18.25 28.88
N MET A 99 5.06 16.92 29.01
CA MET A 99 4.99 16.25 30.31
C MET A 99 6.25 16.47 31.16
N SER A 100 6.06 16.59 32.48
CA SER A 100 7.16 16.70 33.44
C SER A 100 7.94 15.37 33.55
N PRO A 101 9.19 15.40 34.04
CA PRO A 101 9.96 14.18 34.29
C PRO A 101 9.24 13.20 35.24
N GLU A 102 8.52 13.71 36.24
CA GLU A 102 7.72 12.92 37.18
C GLU A 102 6.61 12.14 36.48
N GLN A 103 5.92 12.76 35.53
CA GLN A 103 4.85 12.12 34.77
C GLN A 103 5.39 11.07 33.77
N LYS A 104 6.63 11.25 33.31
CA LYS A 104 7.32 10.31 32.40
C LYS A 104 7.91 9.11 33.14
N ARG A 105 8.38 9.33 34.37
CA ARG A 105 9.03 8.35 35.25
C ARG A 105 8.37 6.96 35.26
N PRO A 106 7.05 6.80 35.51
CA PRO A 106 6.44 5.46 35.56
C PRO A 106 6.55 4.69 34.23
N PHE A 107 6.54 5.40 33.10
CA PHE A 107 6.70 4.76 31.79
C PHE A 107 8.16 4.38 31.50
N GLU A 108 9.10 5.20 31.95
CA GLU A 108 10.54 4.98 31.80
C GLU A 108 11.02 3.84 32.70
N GLU A 109 10.64 3.83 33.98
CA GLU A 109 10.96 2.76 34.93
C GLU A 109 10.41 1.41 34.45
N ALA A 110 9.14 1.36 34.02
CA ALA A 110 8.56 0.15 33.46
C ALA A 110 9.28 -0.30 32.18
N SER A 111 9.74 0.64 31.34
CA SER A 111 10.53 0.31 30.15
C SER A 111 11.91 -0.25 30.50
N LEU A 112 12.55 0.25 31.56
CA LEU A 112 13.86 -0.22 32.02
C LEU A 112 13.74 -1.63 32.62
N ALA A 113 12.71 -1.87 33.42
CA ALA A 113 12.41 -3.19 33.98
C ALA A 113 12.20 -4.24 32.87
N ASP A 114 11.36 -3.95 31.87
CA ASP A 114 11.16 -4.84 30.73
C ASP A 114 12.46 -5.06 29.94
N GLN A 115 13.31 -4.02 29.82
CA GLN A 115 14.58 -4.12 29.11
C GLN A 115 15.57 -5.03 29.84
N ALA A 116 15.58 -5.01 31.17
CA ALA A 116 16.38 -5.93 31.97
C ALA A 116 15.91 -7.38 31.77
N GLN A 117 14.60 -7.63 31.84
CA GLN A 117 14.02 -8.95 31.58
C GLN A 117 14.34 -9.45 30.16
N TYR A 118 14.15 -8.60 29.16
CA TYR A 118 14.46 -8.92 27.76
C TYR A 118 15.93 -9.32 27.55
N LYS A 119 16.88 -8.67 28.23
CA LYS A 119 18.31 -9.02 28.13
C LYS A 119 18.54 -10.46 28.61
N VAL A 120 17.95 -10.84 29.74
CA VAL A 120 18.05 -12.20 30.30
C VAL A 120 17.39 -13.22 29.37
N GLU A 121 16.16 -12.95 28.93
CA GLU A 121 15.41 -13.81 28.01
C GLU A 121 16.14 -14.00 26.68
N LYS A 122 16.74 -12.94 26.15
CA LYS A 122 17.49 -12.99 24.89
C LYS A 122 18.73 -13.88 25.01
N VAL A 123 19.49 -13.75 26.11
CA VAL A 123 20.66 -14.61 26.34
C VAL A 123 20.22 -16.07 26.46
N ARG A 124 19.19 -16.33 27.28
CA ARG A 124 18.61 -17.68 27.45
C ARG A 124 18.12 -18.27 26.12
N TYR A 125 17.45 -17.46 25.30
CA TYR A 125 17.00 -17.88 23.99
C TYR A 125 18.19 -18.20 23.07
N GLN A 126 19.21 -17.34 23.04
CA GLN A 126 20.40 -17.57 22.22
C GLN A 126 21.16 -18.84 22.61
N SER A 127 21.25 -19.17 23.90
CA SER A 127 21.90 -20.40 24.37
C SER A 127 21.11 -21.68 24.04
N GLN A 128 19.80 -21.57 23.78
CA GLN A 128 18.95 -22.70 23.43
C GLN A 128 18.96 -23.03 21.93
N LEU A 129 19.52 -22.15 21.09
CA LEU A 129 19.52 -22.34 19.65
C LEU A 129 20.61 -23.29 19.19
N THR A 130 20.27 -24.19 18.27
CA THR A 130 21.28 -24.98 17.55
C THR A 130 22.03 -24.09 16.54
N PRO A 131 23.27 -24.45 16.15
CA PRO A 131 24.00 -23.72 15.11
C PRO A 131 23.20 -23.55 13.82
N ALA A 132 22.48 -24.60 13.39
CA ALA A 132 21.62 -24.55 12.21
C ALA A 132 20.46 -23.56 12.35
N GLN A 133 19.75 -23.54 13.48
CA GLN A 133 18.68 -22.57 13.75
C GLN A 133 19.23 -21.13 13.79
N SER A 134 20.39 -20.93 14.40
CA SER A 134 21.05 -19.63 14.47
C SER A 134 21.41 -19.09 13.08
N ALA A 135 21.90 -19.97 12.19
CA ALA A 135 22.22 -19.63 10.80
C ALA A 135 20.96 -19.32 9.99
N ALA A 136 19.89 -20.10 10.15
CA ALA A 136 18.60 -19.85 9.51
C ALA A 136 18.01 -18.49 9.91
N LEU A 137 18.05 -18.13 11.20
CA LEU A 137 17.60 -16.81 11.67
C LEU A 137 18.45 -15.66 11.13
N LYS A 138 19.77 -15.85 11.00
CA LYS A 138 20.67 -14.87 10.39
C LYS A 138 20.33 -14.67 8.91
N GLU A 139 20.03 -15.77 8.21
CA GLU A 139 19.65 -15.74 6.80
C GLU A 139 18.29 -15.05 6.59
N GLU A 140 17.28 -15.39 7.38
CA GLU A 140 15.98 -14.73 7.34
C GLU A 140 16.12 -13.21 7.56
N ARG A 141 16.94 -12.80 8.53
CA ARG A 141 17.25 -11.37 8.76
C ARG A 141 17.94 -10.73 7.55
N ARG A 142 18.89 -11.42 6.91
CA ARG A 142 19.57 -10.95 5.70
C ARG A 142 18.58 -10.76 4.56
N GLN A 143 17.73 -11.74 4.30
CA GLN A 143 16.68 -11.68 3.27
C GLN A 143 15.68 -10.56 3.52
N LYS A 144 15.24 -10.38 4.78
CA LYS A 144 14.33 -9.29 5.17
C LYS A 144 14.97 -7.91 4.96
N MET A 145 16.25 -7.76 5.30
CA MET A 145 16.99 -6.51 5.06
C MET A 145 17.21 -6.25 3.57
N ALA A 146 17.56 -7.27 2.78
CA ALA A 146 17.69 -7.17 1.33
C ALA A 146 16.36 -6.75 0.67
N LYS A 147 15.23 -7.38 1.07
CA LYS A 147 13.88 -7.01 0.61
C LYS A 147 13.52 -5.56 0.96
N ARG A 148 13.86 -5.10 2.17
CA ARG A 148 13.65 -3.70 2.59
C ARG A 148 14.49 -2.73 1.76
N LYS A 149 15.78 -3.05 1.52
CA LYS A 149 16.68 -2.25 0.68
C LYS A 149 16.16 -2.17 -0.77
N ALA A 150 15.77 -3.30 -1.35
CA ALA A 150 15.20 -3.36 -2.70
C ALA A 150 13.90 -2.55 -2.80
N THR A 151 13.02 -2.63 -1.79
CA THR A 151 11.78 -1.84 -1.75
C THR A 151 12.07 -0.34 -1.64
N ARG A 152 13.06 0.06 -0.83
CA ARG A 152 13.49 1.46 -0.71
C ARG A 152 14.04 1.98 -2.04
N LYS A 153 14.98 1.24 -2.66
CA LYS A 153 15.54 1.59 -3.98
C LYS A 153 14.44 1.71 -5.04
N ARG A 154 13.49 0.77 -5.09
CA ARG A 154 12.35 0.85 -6.03
C ARG A 154 11.51 2.11 -5.82
N ARG A 155 11.20 2.48 -4.57
CA ARG A 155 10.44 3.70 -4.25
C ARG A 155 11.19 4.96 -4.64
N GLU A 156 12.49 5.00 -4.38
CA GLU A 156 13.38 6.10 -4.79
C GLU A 156 13.39 6.27 -6.31
N LEU A 157 13.59 5.19 -7.06
CA LEU A 157 13.53 5.23 -8.53
C LEU A 157 12.15 5.67 -9.05
N THR A 158 11.08 5.29 -8.36
CA THR A 158 9.72 5.74 -8.72
C THR A 158 9.55 7.24 -8.46
N LEU A 159 10.11 7.75 -7.35
CA LEU A 159 10.07 9.17 -7.02
C LEU A 159 10.91 10.02 -7.99
N LEU A 160 12.03 9.48 -8.46
CA LEU A 160 12.87 10.09 -9.50
C LEU A 160 12.27 9.96 -10.91
N GLY A 161 11.06 9.41 -11.04
CA GLY A 161 10.38 9.29 -12.34
C GLY A 161 11.03 8.31 -13.31
N LYS A 162 11.79 7.31 -12.84
CA LYS A 162 12.46 6.34 -13.73
C LYS A 162 11.43 5.68 -14.66
N PRO A 163 11.63 5.75 -15.99
CA PRO A 163 10.72 5.18 -16.98
C PRO A 163 10.36 3.73 -16.71
N LYS A 164 9.08 3.37 -16.92
CA LYS A 164 8.65 1.98 -16.84
C LYS A 164 9.20 1.19 -18.03
N ARG A 165 9.65 -0.03 -17.75
CA ARG A 165 10.18 -0.95 -18.76
C ARG A 165 9.21 -1.13 -19.93
N ALA A 166 9.78 -1.34 -21.12
CA ALA A 166 9.03 -1.66 -22.31
C ALA A 166 8.09 -2.85 -22.09
N LYS A 167 6.85 -2.73 -22.55
CA LYS A 167 5.82 -3.76 -22.47
C LYS A 167 6.03 -4.78 -23.59
N SER A 168 5.83 -6.06 -23.25
CA SER A 168 5.77 -7.11 -24.27
C SER A 168 4.41 -7.10 -24.98
N ALA A 169 4.34 -7.73 -26.16
CA ALA A 169 3.10 -7.88 -26.92
C ALA A 169 1.96 -8.48 -26.06
N VAL A 170 2.28 -9.51 -25.26
CA VAL A 170 1.32 -10.13 -24.33
C VAL A 170 0.87 -9.15 -23.25
N ASN A 171 1.78 -8.32 -22.72
CA ASN A 171 1.41 -7.30 -21.72
C ASN A 171 0.49 -6.22 -22.28
N ILE A 172 0.65 -5.86 -23.56
CA ILE A 172 -0.20 -4.90 -24.26
C ILE A 172 -1.58 -5.52 -24.48
N PHE A 173 -1.64 -6.73 -25.06
CA PHE A 173 -2.88 -7.49 -25.22
C PHE A 173 -3.62 -7.67 -23.89
N MET A 174 -2.89 -8.06 -22.84
CA MET A 174 -3.47 -8.24 -21.50
C MET A 174 -4.04 -6.96 -20.93
N ALA A 175 -3.45 -5.79 -21.21
CA ALA A 175 -3.95 -4.52 -20.71
C ALA A 175 -5.25 -4.10 -21.42
N GLU A 176 -5.36 -4.39 -22.72
CA GLU A 176 -6.53 -4.06 -23.54
C GLU A 176 -7.73 -4.97 -23.24
N HIS A 177 -7.48 -6.27 -23.06
CA HIS A 177 -8.53 -7.27 -22.87
C HIS A 177 -8.83 -7.57 -21.40
N PHE A 178 -8.26 -6.79 -20.47
CA PHE A 178 -8.37 -7.07 -19.03
C PHE A 178 -9.81 -6.96 -18.51
N ASP A 179 -10.53 -5.93 -18.95
CA ASP A 179 -11.86 -5.64 -18.45
C ASP A 179 -12.89 -6.66 -18.95
N GLU A 180 -12.72 -7.12 -20.19
CA GLU A 180 -13.56 -8.11 -20.89
C GLU A 180 -13.24 -9.57 -20.49
N ALA A 181 -12.16 -9.80 -19.75
CA ALA A 181 -11.73 -11.13 -19.37
C ALA A 181 -12.75 -11.86 -18.47
N ARG A 182 -12.97 -13.15 -18.78
CA ARG A 182 -13.79 -14.04 -17.97
C ARG A 182 -13.11 -14.32 -16.63
N GLY A 183 -13.89 -14.27 -15.55
CA GLY A 183 -13.41 -14.55 -14.20
C GLY A 183 -13.85 -13.47 -13.22
N THR A 184 -14.12 -13.89 -11.98
CA THR A 184 -14.49 -12.95 -10.91
C THR A 184 -13.25 -12.46 -10.18
N THR A 185 -12.21 -13.31 -10.14
CA THR A 185 -10.95 -13.01 -9.47
C THR A 185 -9.88 -12.57 -10.47
N MET A 186 -8.97 -11.70 -10.03
CA MET A 186 -7.84 -11.22 -10.86
C MET A 186 -7.00 -12.38 -11.45
N PRO A 187 -6.69 -13.46 -10.70
CA PRO A 187 -5.96 -14.59 -11.26
C PRO A 187 -6.74 -15.35 -12.34
N GLU A 188 -8.04 -15.57 -12.16
CA GLU A 188 -8.89 -16.21 -13.18
C GLU A 188 -8.91 -15.39 -14.48
N LYS A 189 -9.09 -14.08 -14.37
CA LYS A 189 -9.04 -13.17 -15.51
C LYS A 189 -7.71 -13.27 -16.25
N MET A 190 -6.59 -13.23 -15.53
CA MET A 190 -5.25 -13.38 -16.15
C MET A 190 -5.08 -14.72 -16.87
N ILE A 191 -5.55 -15.83 -16.28
CA ILE A 191 -5.49 -17.15 -16.91
C ILE A 191 -6.34 -17.16 -18.19
N SER A 192 -7.57 -16.65 -18.15
CA SER A 192 -8.44 -16.59 -19.34
C SER A 192 -7.79 -15.81 -20.48
N ILE A 193 -7.23 -14.63 -20.19
CA ILE A 193 -6.59 -13.79 -21.22
C ILE A 193 -5.38 -14.51 -21.83
N LEU A 194 -4.57 -15.19 -21.02
CA LEU A 194 -3.42 -15.94 -21.53
C LEU A 194 -3.83 -17.09 -22.45
N ASP A 195 -4.96 -17.74 -22.16
CA ASP A 195 -5.50 -18.78 -23.03
C ASP A 195 -6.09 -18.20 -24.32
N ASP A 196 -6.74 -17.03 -24.24
CA ASP A 196 -7.23 -16.32 -25.43
C ASP A 196 -6.05 -15.85 -26.30
N TRP A 197 -4.96 -15.35 -25.71
CA TRP A 197 -3.71 -15.02 -26.42
C TRP A 197 -3.11 -16.23 -27.16
N LYS A 198 -3.11 -17.42 -26.56
CA LYS A 198 -2.60 -18.63 -27.21
C LYS A 198 -3.39 -18.96 -28.48
N LYS A 199 -4.71 -18.76 -28.44
CA LYS A 199 -5.63 -19.05 -29.56
C LYS A 199 -5.53 -18.05 -30.71
N LEU A 200 -4.99 -16.85 -30.49
CA LEU A 200 -4.82 -15.86 -31.56
C LEU A 200 -3.87 -16.35 -32.66
N TYR A 201 -4.25 -16.06 -33.90
CA TYR A 201 -3.42 -16.32 -35.08
C TYR A 201 -2.24 -15.34 -35.16
N LEU A 202 -1.21 -15.69 -35.93
CA LEU A 202 0.00 -14.87 -36.08
C LEU A 202 -0.33 -13.47 -36.62
N SER A 203 -1.26 -13.35 -37.57
CA SER A 203 -1.70 -12.07 -38.12
C SER A 203 -2.31 -11.14 -37.05
N GLN A 204 -3.11 -11.69 -36.14
CA GLN A 204 -3.69 -10.94 -35.02
C GLN A 204 -2.62 -10.55 -34.00
N LYS A 205 -1.68 -11.47 -33.72
CA LYS A 205 -0.54 -11.21 -32.84
C LYS A 205 0.40 -10.13 -33.40
N GLN A 206 0.49 -10.01 -34.72
CA GLN A 206 1.40 -9.06 -35.38
C GLN A 206 1.15 -7.62 -34.96
N VAL A 207 -0.12 -7.21 -34.77
CA VAL A 207 -0.46 -5.87 -34.29
C VAL A 207 0.19 -5.60 -32.93
N TYR A 208 0.05 -6.52 -31.97
CA TYR A 208 0.64 -6.40 -30.65
C TYR A 208 2.17 -6.50 -30.65
N ILE A 209 2.74 -7.27 -31.58
CA ILE A 209 4.19 -7.35 -31.78
C ILE A 209 4.70 -5.98 -32.22
N GLN A 210 4.05 -5.32 -33.19
CA GLN A 210 4.44 -3.97 -33.61
C GLN A 210 4.29 -2.96 -32.47
N LEU A 211 3.17 -2.97 -31.74
CA LEU A 211 2.99 -2.11 -30.57
C LEU A 211 4.08 -2.32 -29.50
N ALA A 212 4.55 -3.56 -29.34
CA ALA A 212 5.65 -3.85 -28.42
C ALA A 212 7.00 -3.33 -28.92
N GLU A 213 7.26 -3.37 -30.24
CA GLU A 213 8.44 -2.73 -30.83
C GLU A 213 8.40 -1.21 -30.66
N ASP A 214 7.25 -0.58 -30.88
CA ASP A 214 7.05 0.85 -30.65
C ASP A 214 7.27 1.22 -29.17
N ASP A 215 6.78 0.40 -28.23
CA ASP A 215 6.98 0.63 -26.80
C ASP A 215 8.45 0.47 -26.37
N LYS A 216 9.24 -0.36 -27.08
CA LYS A 216 10.70 -0.40 -26.89
C LYS A 216 11.35 0.91 -27.33
N ILE A 217 10.90 1.50 -28.43
CA ILE A 217 11.42 2.80 -28.90
C ILE A 217 11.08 3.88 -27.86
N ARG A 218 9.81 3.96 -27.41
CA ARG A 218 9.39 4.85 -26.32
C ARG A 218 10.29 4.70 -25.09
N TYR A 219 10.47 3.48 -24.60
CA TYR A 219 11.30 3.22 -23.42
C TYR A 219 12.74 3.67 -23.62
N LYS A 220 13.35 3.41 -24.78
CA LYS A 220 14.74 3.85 -25.08
C LYS A 220 14.85 5.38 -25.05
N THR A 221 13.93 6.08 -25.69
CA THR A 221 13.92 7.55 -25.73
C THR A 221 13.72 8.13 -24.33
N GLU A 222 12.72 7.66 -23.58
CA GLU A 222 12.48 8.11 -22.20
C GLU A 222 13.68 7.81 -21.30
N MET A 223 14.27 6.62 -21.39
CA MET A 223 15.44 6.24 -20.59
C MET A 223 16.63 7.15 -20.86
N LYS A 224 16.90 7.46 -22.13
CA LYS A 224 17.99 8.38 -22.50
C LYS A 224 17.78 9.75 -21.88
N SER A 225 16.58 10.33 -22.03
CA SER A 225 16.26 11.63 -21.43
C SER A 225 16.32 11.61 -19.91
N TRP A 226 15.95 10.49 -19.28
CA TRP A 226 15.99 10.33 -17.83
C TRP A 226 17.44 10.21 -17.33
N GLU A 227 18.29 9.43 -18.00
CA GLU A 227 19.71 9.29 -17.66
C GLU A 227 20.45 10.63 -17.80
N GLU A 228 20.21 11.37 -18.88
CA GLU A 228 20.75 12.73 -19.07
C GLU A 228 20.33 13.65 -17.90
N HIS A 229 19.04 13.65 -17.54
CA HIS A 229 18.55 14.43 -16.41
C HIS A 229 19.17 14.00 -15.06
N MET A 230 19.39 12.69 -14.85
CA MET A 230 20.04 12.19 -13.63
C MET A 230 21.51 12.62 -13.53
N ILE A 231 22.23 12.68 -14.65
CA ILE A 231 23.61 13.20 -14.71
C ILE A 231 23.61 14.70 -14.37
N GLU A 232 22.70 15.48 -14.93
CA GLU A 232 22.59 16.94 -14.65
C GLU A 232 22.38 17.25 -13.17
N ILE A 233 21.58 16.44 -12.46
CA ILE A 233 21.35 16.61 -11.01
C ILE A 233 22.42 15.92 -10.14
N GLY A 234 23.49 15.36 -10.74
CA GLY A 234 24.59 14.70 -10.05
C GLY A 234 24.24 13.35 -9.42
N ARG A 235 23.21 12.67 -9.92
CA ARG A 235 22.73 11.35 -9.45
C ARG A 235 23.09 10.24 -10.44
N GLU A 236 24.35 10.18 -10.84
CA GLU A 236 24.87 9.13 -11.74
C GLU A 236 24.75 7.71 -11.12
N ASP A 237 24.61 7.61 -9.80
CA ASP A 237 24.44 6.35 -9.06
C ASP A 237 23.16 5.58 -9.41
N VAL A 238 22.17 6.25 -10.00
CA VAL A 238 20.86 5.66 -10.32
C VAL A 238 20.65 5.33 -11.80
N CYS A 239 21.51 5.83 -12.69
CA CYS A 239 21.46 5.59 -14.13
C CYS A 239 21.46 4.07 -14.42
#